data_AF-A0A957WDC3-F1
#
_entry.id   AF-A0A957WDC3-F1
#
_cell.length_a   1.000
_cell.length_b   1.000
_cell.length_c   1.000
_cell.angle_alpha   90.00
_cell.angle_beta   90.00
_cell.angle_gamma   90.00
#
_symmetry.space_group_name_H-M   'P 1'
#
loop_
_entity.id
_entity.type
_entity.pdbx_description
1 polymer ?
#
loop_
_entity_poly.entity_id
_entity_poly.type
_entity_poly.pdbx_seq_one_letter_code
_entity_poly.pdbx_strand_id
1 'polypeptide(L)'
;MVNPRRWSPAVIILALLIVGYVAFFSAQLFVHYYSFGSRAFDLGHFDQAIWHTIHGHPFAQTNRPGAINRLSIHVEPILLPVSLLYLIYEGPEILFIF
;
A
#
# COMPACT_ATOMS: atom_id res chain seq x y z
N MET A 1 -9.04 -43.31 4.63
CA MET A 1 -9.96 -42.46 5.42
C MET A 1 -9.20 -41.18 5.76
N VAL A 2 -9.59 -40.04 5.17
CA VAL A 2 -8.91 -38.75 5.38
C VAL A 2 -9.33 -38.22 6.75
N ASN A 3 -8.38 -38.09 7.68
CA ASN A 3 -8.64 -37.46 8.98
C ASN A 3 -9.00 -35.98 8.71
N PRO A 4 -10.22 -35.51 9.03
CA PRO A 4 -10.55 -34.11 8.82
C PRO A 4 -9.62 -33.31 9.74
N ARG A 5 -8.75 -32.49 9.14
CA ARG A 5 -7.72 -31.71 9.82
C ARG A 5 -8.42 -30.78 10.81
N ARG A 6 -8.61 -31.25 12.06
CA ARG A 6 -9.16 -30.43 13.14
C ARG A 6 -8.08 -29.42 13.50
N TRP A 7 -8.40 -28.15 13.31
CA TRP A 7 -7.54 -27.04 13.72
C TRP A 7 -7.30 -27.16 15.22
N SER A 8 -6.03 -27.23 15.63
CA SER A 8 -5.72 -27.26 17.06
C SER A 8 -6.12 -25.92 17.70
N PRO A 9 -6.48 -25.89 19.00
CA PRO A 9 -6.80 -24.65 19.69
C PRO A 9 -5.73 -23.56 19.51
N ALA A 10 -4.45 -23.95 19.47
CA ALA A 10 -3.35 -23.05 19.22
C ALA A 10 -3.42 -22.37 17.84
N VAL A 11 -3.80 -23.10 16.79
CA VAL A 11 -3.93 -22.51 15.45
C VAL A 11 -5.14 -21.58 15.38
N ILE A 12 -6.24 -21.92 16.07
CA ILE A 12 -7.41 -21.04 16.16
C ILE A 12 -7.04 -19.74 16.88
N ILE A 13 -6.35 -19.82 18.02
CA ILE A 13 -5.90 -18.65 18.77
C ILE A 13 -4.97 -17.79 17.92
N LEU A 14 -3.99 -18.40 17.24
CA LEU A 14 -3.08 -17.69 16.34
C LEU A 14 -3.84 -16.98 15.21
N ALA A 15 -4.79 -17.66 14.58
CA ALA A 15 -5.61 -17.07 13.52
C ALA A 15 -6.42 -15.86 14.04
N LEU A 16 -7.02 -15.98 15.23
CA LEU A 16 -7.74 -14.87 15.86
C LEU A 16 -6.82 -13.68 16.19
N LEU A 17 -5.60 -13.95 16.65
CA LEU A 17 -4.60 -12.90 16.90
C LEU A 17 -4.17 -12.20 15.61
N ILE A 18 -3.95 -12.95 14.52
CA ILE A 18 -3.62 -12.38 13.21
C ILE A 18 -4.77 -11.51 12.71
N VAL A 19 -6.01 -12.01 12.76
CA VAL A 19 -7.20 -11.25 12.34
C VAL A 19 -7.38 -10.00 13.19
N GLY A 20 -7.22 -10.11 14.51
CA GLY A 20 -7.30 -8.97 15.42
C GLY A 20 -6.21 -7.92 15.17
N TYR A 21 -4.98 -8.36 14.91
CA TYR A 21 -3.86 -7.49 14.55
C TYR A 21 -4.15 -6.74 13.25
N VAL A 22 -4.52 -7.46 12.18
CA VAL A 22 -4.85 -6.86 10.88
C VAL A 22 -6.00 -5.85 11.03
N ALA A 23 -7.10 -6.23 11.68
CA ALA A 23 -8.23 -5.33 11.89
C ALA A 23 -7.86 -4.06 12.67
N PHE A 24 -7.06 -4.20 13.73
CA PHE A 24 -6.63 -3.07 14.55
C PHE A 24 -5.76 -2.10 13.75
N PHE A 25 -4.73 -2.59 13.06
CA PHE A 25 -3.81 -1.73 12.31
C PHE A 25 -4.45 -1.15 11.04
N SER A 26 -5.34 -1.88 10.36
CA SER A 26 -6.14 -1.33 9.27
C SER A 26 -7.02 -0.18 9.75
N ALA A 27 -7.67 -0.31 10.91
CA ALA A 27 -8.46 0.79 11.47
C ALA A 27 -7.60 2.02 11.80
N GLN A 28 -6.41 1.83 12.36
CA GLN A 28 -5.47 2.92 12.63
C GLN A 28 -4.98 3.59 11.35
N LEU A 29 -4.70 2.83 10.29
CA LEU A 29 -4.32 3.34 8.98
C LEU A 29 -5.40 4.29 8.43
N PHE A 30 -6.67 3.87 8.44
CA PHE A 30 -7.77 4.72 7.98
C PHE A 30 -7.96 5.96 8.83
N VAL A 31 -7.88 5.85 10.16
CA VAL A 31 -7.96 7.03 11.04
C VAL A 31 -6.82 8.00 10.75
N HIS A 32 -5.59 7.50 10.57
CA HIS A 32 -4.43 8.32 10.27
C HIS A 32 -4.57 9.04 8.93
N TYR A 33 -5.02 8.31 7.91
CA TYR A 33 -5.21 8.86 6.57
C TYR A 33 -6.34 9.91 6.53
N TYR A 34 -7.53 9.57 7.01
CA TYR A 34 -8.69 10.47 6.99
C TYR A 34 -8.63 11.61 8.03
N SER A 35 -7.69 11.56 8.98
CA SER A 35 -7.33 12.72 9.82
C SER A 35 -6.22 13.59 9.21
N PHE A 36 -5.87 13.36 7.94
CA PHE A 36 -4.83 14.08 7.19
C PHE A 36 -3.42 13.94 7.80
N GLY A 37 -3.16 12.82 8.47
CA GLY A 37 -1.86 12.46 9.02
C GLY A 37 -0.83 12.05 7.96
N SER A 38 -1.30 11.41 6.88
CA SER A 38 -0.46 10.99 5.75
C SER A 38 -0.18 12.16 4.81
N ARG A 39 1.07 12.64 4.84
CA ARG A 39 1.52 13.82 4.08
C ARG A 39 2.14 13.45 2.73
N ALA A 40 2.55 14.48 1.97
CA ALA A 40 3.19 14.33 0.67
C ALA A 40 4.43 13.39 0.67
N PHE A 41 5.24 13.43 1.74
CA PHE A 41 6.41 12.54 1.89
C PHE A 41 6.09 11.14 2.42
N ASP A 42 4.83 10.88 2.77
CA ASP A 42 4.33 9.57 3.16
C ASP A 42 3.66 8.91 1.95
N LEU A 43 2.38 9.14 1.70
CA LEU A 43 1.67 8.54 0.56
C LEU A 43 1.80 9.35 -0.74
N GLY A 44 1.92 10.67 -0.66
CA GLY A 44 1.80 11.53 -1.85
C GLY A 44 2.87 11.32 -2.91
N HIS A 45 4.10 10.96 -2.53
CA HIS A 45 5.17 10.66 -3.48
C HIS A 45 5.07 9.26 -4.12
N PHE A 46 4.30 8.35 -3.53
CA PHE A 46 3.93 7.09 -4.19
C PHE A 46 2.81 7.32 -5.18
N ASP A 47 1.75 7.99 -4.74
CA ASP A 47 0.61 8.38 -5.57
C ASP A 47 1.05 9.11 -6.84
N GLN A 48 1.89 10.14 -6.68
CA GLN A 48 2.46 10.87 -7.81
C GLN A 48 3.27 9.97 -8.76
N ALA A 49 4.14 9.12 -8.22
CA ALA A 49 4.97 8.25 -9.07
C ALA A 49 4.12 7.22 -9.82
N ILE A 50 3.10 6.67 -9.18
CA ILE A 50 2.16 5.72 -9.77
C ILE A 50 1.33 6.40 -10.86
N TRP A 51 0.71 7.53 -10.55
CA TRP A 51 -0.12 8.30 -11.47
C TRP A 51 0.68 8.73 -12.70
N HIS A 52 1.89 9.26 -12.52
CA HIS A 52 2.74 9.61 -13.66
C HIS A 52 3.12 8.40 -14.50
N THR A 53 3.40 7.26 -13.88
CA THR A 53 3.79 6.03 -14.60
C THR A 53 2.70 5.55 -15.54
N ILE A 54 1.44 5.47 -15.07
CA ILE A 54 0.32 5.04 -15.93
C ILE A 54 -0.02 6.07 -17.02
N HIS A 55 0.30 7.35 -16.79
CA HIS A 55 0.10 8.45 -17.75
C HIS A 55 1.30 8.70 -18.67
N GLY A 56 2.26 7.76 -18.77
CA GLY A 56 3.36 7.84 -19.74
C GLY A 56 4.58 8.65 -19.29
N HIS A 57 4.68 8.97 -18.01
CA HIS A 57 5.82 9.63 -17.38
C HIS A 57 6.44 8.72 -16.30
N PRO A 58 7.18 7.66 -16.66
CA PRO A 58 7.63 6.63 -15.72
C PRO A 58 8.33 7.21 -14.49
N PHE A 59 7.73 7.02 -13.32
CA PHE A 59 8.26 7.40 -12.00
C PHE A 59 8.62 8.87 -11.83
N ALA A 60 8.03 9.77 -12.62
CA ALA A 60 8.25 11.21 -12.46
C ALA A 60 7.76 11.68 -11.08
N GLN A 61 8.44 12.67 -10.51
CA GLN A 61 8.03 13.32 -9.26
C GLN A 61 8.34 14.83 -9.31
N THR A 62 7.52 15.62 -8.63
CA THR A 62 7.67 17.07 -8.46
C THR A 62 7.64 17.50 -7.00
N ASN A 63 7.23 16.61 -6.09
CA ASN A 63 7.07 16.91 -4.67
C ASN A 63 8.35 16.73 -3.85
N ARG A 64 9.50 16.46 -4.50
CA ARG A 64 10.80 16.32 -3.84
C ARG A 64 11.85 17.26 -4.44
N PRO A 65 12.28 18.30 -3.69
CA PRO A 65 13.36 19.17 -4.14
C PRO A 65 14.64 18.38 -4.47
N GLY A 66 15.23 18.68 -5.62
CA GLY A 66 16.47 18.03 -6.07
C GLY A 66 16.30 16.66 -6.75
N ALA A 67 15.08 16.18 -6.95
CA ALA A 67 14.83 14.95 -7.68
C ALA A 67 13.60 15.04 -8.58
N ILE A 68 13.78 14.71 -9.85
CA ILE A 68 12.71 14.73 -10.88
C ILE A 68 12.14 13.34 -11.16
N ASN A 69 12.82 12.29 -10.70
CA ASN A 69 12.41 10.91 -10.86
C ASN A 69 12.59 10.16 -9.54
N ARG A 70 11.62 9.35 -9.15
CA ARG A 70 11.64 8.60 -7.89
C ARG A 70 12.81 7.62 -7.82
N LEU A 71 13.18 7.02 -8.95
CA LEU A 71 14.25 6.03 -9.04
C LEU A 71 15.62 6.59 -8.67
N SER A 72 15.82 7.92 -8.67
CA SER A 72 17.06 8.54 -8.19
C SER A 72 17.21 8.49 -6.66
N ILE A 73 16.15 8.08 -5.95
CA ILE A 73 16.08 8.05 -4.48
C ILE A 73 15.73 6.65 -3.98
N HIS A 74 14.70 6.04 -4.57
CA HIS A 74 14.19 4.72 -4.21
C HIS A 74 13.84 3.93 -5.47
N VAL A 75 14.39 2.72 -5.59
CA VAL A 75 14.09 1.81 -6.70
C VAL A 75 13.05 0.80 -6.25
N GLU A 76 11.82 0.99 -6.70
CA GLU A 76 10.66 0.17 -6.32
C GLU A 76 9.92 -0.34 -7.57
N PRO A 77 10.41 -1.42 -8.21
CA PRO A 77 9.85 -1.94 -9.46
C PRO A 77 8.37 -2.35 -9.34
N ILE A 78 7.91 -2.67 -8.12
CA ILE A 78 6.53 -3.04 -7.83
C ILE A 78 5.53 -1.92 -8.17
N LEU A 79 5.96 -0.66 -8.20
CA LEU A 79 5.05 0.45 -8.55
C LEU A 79 4.61 0.42 -10.01
N LEU A 80 5.35 -0.26 -10.90
CA LEU A 80 4.96 -0.41 -12.31
C LEU A 80 3.66 -1.24 -12.45
N PRO A 81 3.56 -2.49 -11.98
CA PRO A 81 2.30 -3.22 -12.02
C PRO A 81 1.23 -2.60 -11.11
N VAL A 82 1.58 -1.98 -9.99
CA VAL A 82 0.60 -1.25 -9.15
C VAL A 82 -0.02 -0.08 -9.91
N SER A 83 0.71 0.57 -10.81
CA SER A 83 0.16 1.66 -11.63
C SER A 83 -0.98 1.26 -12.56
N LEU A 84 -1.09 -0.03 -12.90
CA LEU A 84 -2.24 -0.52 -13.66
C LEU A 84 -3.53 -0.46 -12.85
N LEU A 85 -3.47 -0.47 -11.51
CA LEU A 85 -4.65 -0.37 -10.65
C LEU A 85 -5.25 1.04 -10.66
N TYR A 86 -4.49 2.06 -11.06
CA TYR A 86 -5.00 3.42 -11.26
C TYR A 86 -5.97 3.51 -12.44
N LEU A 87 -6.01 2.51 -13.32
CA LEU A 87 -7.08 2.39 -14.32
C LEU A 87 -8.47 2.13 -13.69
N ILE A 88 -8.51 1.65 -12.44
CA ILE A 88 -9.73 1.34 -11.70
C ILE A 88 -10.02 2.46 -10.68
N TYR A 89 -9.01 2.88 -9.93
CA TYR A 89 -9.12 3.89 -8.89
C TYR A 89 -7.82 4.68 -8.71
N GLU A 90 -7.87 5.99 -8.94
CA GLU A 90 -6.71 6.90 -8.90
C GLU A 90 -6.54 7.55 -7.52
N GLY A 91 -6.42 6.74 -6.46
CA GLY A 91 -6.21 7.26 -5.12
C GLY A 91 -5.12 6.50 -4.35
N PRO A 92 -4.41 7.18 -3.43
CA PRO A 92 -3.35 6.57 -2.63
C PRO A 92 -3.86 5.43 -1.74
N GLU A 93 -5.16 5.33 -1.48
CA GLU A 93 -5.76 4.24 -0.71
C GLU A 93 -5.57 2.88 -1.38
N ILE A 94 -5.27 2.82 -2.69
CA ILE A 94 -4.89 1.58 -3.36
C ILE A 94 -3.62 0.96 -2.77
N LEU A 95 -2.82 1.74 -2.04
CA LEU A 95 -1.63 1.26 -1.35
C LEU A 95 -1.97 0.51 -0.06
N PHE A 96 -3.20 0.60 0.47
CA PHE A 96 -3.58 -0.01 1.75
C PHE A 96 -3.78 -1.53 1.68
N ILE A 97 -3.77 -2.09 0.47
CA ILE A 97 -3.95 -3.53 0.23
C ILE A 97 -2.63 -4.28 0.02
N PHE A 98 -1.49 -3.57 0.06
CA PHE A 98 -0.13 -4.11 -0.11
C PHE A 98 0.69 -3.95 1.16
#